data_AF-A0A2R6NNI7-F1
#
_entry.id   AF-A0A2R6NNI7-F1
#
_cell.length_a   1.000
_cell.length_b   1.000
_cell.length_c   1.000
_cell.angle_alpha   90.00
_cell.angle_beta   90.00
_cell.angle_gamma   90.00
#
_symmetry.space_group_name_H-M   'P 1'
#
loop_
_entity.id
_entity.type
_entity.pdbx_description
1 polymer ?
#
loop_
_entity_poly.entity_id
_entity_poly.type
_entity_poly.pdbx_seq_one_letter_code
_entity_poly.pdbx_strand_id
1 'polypeptide(L)'
;MTLVSFALGNIIGTEIFQPGDAPAYIPGKIAILVLLSVQLVISYLLRWINLRLNKQKKAQLEAEQARRGWTDADVQKERERHAFLDLTDKQ
;
A
#
# COMPACT_ATOMS: atom_id res chain seq x y z
N MET A 1 -6.80 -8.12 14.30
CA MET A 1 -6.74 -6.78 13.70
C MET A 1 -8.10 -6.27 13.29
N THR A 2 -8.84 -6.96 12.41
CA THR A 2 -10.15 -6.52 11.88
C THR A 2 -11.19 -6.17 12.96
N LEU A 3 -11.38 -7.04 13.96
CA LEU A 3 -12.32 -6.82 15.07
C LEU A 3 -11.95 -5.59 15.93
N VAL A 4 -10.66 -5.42 16.22
CA VAL A 4 -10.14 -4.30 17.02
C VAL A 4 -10.32 -2.98 16.26
N SER A 5 -9.97 -2.95 14.97
CA SER A 5 -10.15 -1.78 14.11
C SER A 5 -11.62 -1.38 13.96
N PHE A 6 -12.53 -2.37 13.84
CA PHE A 6 -13.96 -2.11 13.78
C PHE A 6 -14.49 -1.54 15.08
N ALA A 7 -14.13 -2.13 16.23
CA ALA A 7 -14.55 -1.63 17.53
C ALA A 7 -14.05 -0.20 17.79
N LEU A 8 -12.77 0.09 17.50
CA LEU A 8 -12.21 1.44 17.61
C LEU A 8 -12.95 2.45 16.73
N GLY A 9 -13.25 2.08 15.48
CA GLY A 9 -13.96 2.96 14.55
C GLY A 9 -15.34 3.37 15.08
N ASN A 10 -16.07 2.44 15.69
CA ASN A 10 -17.38 2.74 16.29
C ASN A 10 -17.27 3.66 17.50
N ILE A 11 -16.30 3.43 18.40
CA ILE A 11 -16.08 4.27 19.59
C ILE A 11 -15.68 5.70 19.18
N ILE A 12 -14.73 5.84 18.25
CA ILE A 12 -14.29 7.14 17.74
C ILE A 12 -15.45 7.87 17.05
N GLY A 13 -16.26 7.12 16.29
CA GLY A 13 -17.46 7.66 15.63
C GLY A 13 -18.44 8.29 16.62
N THR A 14 -18.74 7.61 17.73
CA THR A 14 -19.69 8.14 18.73
C THR A 14 -19.16 9.37 19.47
N GLU A 15 -17.85 9.46 19.68
CA GLU A 15 -17.23 10.63 20.31
C GLU A 15 -17.20 11.86 19.40
N ILE A 16 -17.12 11.65 18.08
CA ILE A 16 -17.04 12.73 17.08
C ILE A 16 -18.44 13.24 16.67
N PHE A 17 -19.46 12.37 16.69
CA PHE A 17 -20.84 12.70 16.31
C PHE A 17 -21.71 12.86 17.55
N GLN A 18 -21.49 13.95 18.30
CA GLN A 18 -22.27 14.24 19.49
C GLN A 18 -23.60 14.94 19.17
N PRO A 19 -24.70 14.63 19.89
CA PRO A 19 -26.00 15.29 19.69
C PRO A 19 -25.97 16.81 19.88
N GLY A 20 -25.01 17.33 20.66
CA GLY A 20 -24.83 18.77 20.89
C GLY A 20 -24.40 19.55 19.65
N ASP A 21 -23.81 18.87 18.66
CA ASP A 21 -23.40 19.47 17.38
C ASP A 21 -24.48 19.37 16.30
N ALA A 22 -25.65 18.82 16.63
CA ALA A 22 -26.79 18.77 15.73
C ALA A 22 -27.32 20.19 15.43
N PRO A 23 -27.87 20.44 14.22
CA PRO A 23 -28.05 19.50 13.10
C PRO A 23 -26.85 19.45 12.14
N ALA A 24 -25.84 20.30 12.33
CA ALA A 24 -24.81 20.53 11.34
C ALA A 24 -23.66 19.51 11.41
N TYR A 25 -23.35 18.98 12.60
CA TYR A 25 -22.26 18.04 12.89
C TYR A 25 -20.93 18.44 12.21
N ILE A 26 -20.59 19.74 12.32
CA ILE A 26 -19.37 20.32 11.75
C ILE A 26 -18.10 19.53 12.15
N PRO A 27 -17.87 19.19 13.43
CA PRO A 27 -16.68 18.42 13.81
C PRO A 27 -16.63 17.03 13.14
N GLY A 28 -17.77 16.35 13.03
CA GLY A 28 -17.86 15.06 12.36
C GLY A 28 -17.56 15.11 10.86
N LYS A 29 -18.03 16.14 10.17
CA LYS A 29 -17.71 16.35 8.75
C LYS A 29 -16.21 16.62 8.54
N ILE A 30 -15.60 17.43 9.40
CA ILE A 30 -14.15 17.72 9.35
C ILE A 30 -13.35 16.43 9.58
N ALA A 31 -13.73 15.63 10.58
CA ALA A 31 -13.04 14.37 10.88
C ALA A 31 -13.05 13.40 9.69
N ILE A 32 -14.21 13.22 9.02
CA ILE A 32 -14.31 12.39 7.82
C ILE A 32 -13.40 12.93 6.70
N LEU A 33 -13.42 14.25 6.46
CA LEU A 33 -12.61 14.87 5.42
C LEU A 33 -11.11 14.66 5.67
N VAL A 34 -10.67 14.83 6.92
CA VAL A 34 -9.27 14.60 7.32
C VAL A 34 -8.90 13.13 7.16
N LEU A 35 -9.74 12.20 7.62
CA LEU A 35 -9.50 10.76 7.50
C LEU A 35 -9.34 10.34 6.04
N LEU A 36 -10.25 10.78 5.17
CA LEU A 36 -10.18 10.50 3.72
C LEU A 36 -8.94 11.12 3.08
N SER A 37 -8.59 12.34 3.47
CA SER A 37 -7.39 13.03 2.96
C SER A 37 -6.11 12.28 3.36
N VAL A 38 -6.00 11.86 4.61
CA VAL A 38 -4.86 11.06 5.10
C VAL A 38 -4.79 9.72 4.37
N GLN A 39 -5.92 9.03 4.19
CA GLN A 39 -5.97 7.77 3.45
C GLN A 39 -5.47 7.92 2.01
N LEU A 40 -5.88 8.99 1.32
CA LEU A 40 -5.38 9.31 -0.02
C LEU A 40 -3.87 9.54 -0.01
N VAL A 41 -3.36 10.36 0.91
CA VAL A 41 -1.92 10.63 1.03
C VAL A 41 -1.13 9.35 1.24
N ILE A 42 -1.55 8.47 2.17
CA ILE A 42 -0.89 7.18 2.42
C ILE A 42 -0.90 6.32 1.16
N SER A 43 -2.01 6.29 0.43
CA SER A 43 -2.14 5.52 -0.81
C SER A 43 -1.17 6.02 -1.89
N TYR A 44 -1.03 7.34 -2.03
CA TYR A 44 -0.06 7.95 -2.95
C TYR A 44 1.39 7.68 -2.52
N LEU A 45 1.69 7.77 -1.22
CA LEU A 45 3.01 7.47 -0.68
C LEU A 45 3.40 6.01 -0.95
N LEU A 46 2.51 5.05 -0.66
CA LEU A 46 2.74 3.64 -0.94
C LEU A 46 2.95 3.39 -2.44
N ARG A 47 2.17 4.05 -3.31
CA ARG A 47 2.35 3.96 -4.76
C ARG A 47 3.72 4.51 -5.18
N TRP A 48 4.13 5.66 -4.65
CA TRP A 48 5.42 6.27 -4.96
C TRP A 48 6.59 5.37 -4.53
N ILE A 49 6.53 4.81 -3.32
CA ILE A 49 7.52 3.86 -2.80
C ILE A 49 7.58 2.63 -3.72
N ASN A 50 6.45 2.01 -4.04
CA ASN A 50 6.41 0.84 -4.92
C ASN A 50 7.00 1.11 -6.30
N LEU A 51 6.69 2.26 -6.91
CA LEU A 51 7.27 2.65 -8.19
C LEU A 51 8.79 2.83 -8.10
N ARG A 52 9.29 3.45 -7.03
CA ARG A 52 10.73 3.62 -6.81
C ARG A 52 11.43 2.27 -6.63
N LEU A 53 10.85 1.37 -5.84
CA LEU A 53 11.37 0.02 -5.62
C LEU A 53 11.36 -0.81 -6.91
N ASN A 54 10.28 -0.74 -7.70
CA ASN A 54 10.19 -1.43 -8.98
C ASN A 54 11.24 -0.94 -9.97
N LYS A 55 11.51 0.37 -10.02
CA LYS A 55 12.58 0.93 -10.87
C LYS A 55 13.96 0.42 -10.45
N GLN A 56 14.24 0.36 -9.15
CA GLN A 56 15.51 -0.18 -8.64
C GLN A 56 15.65 -1.67 -8.95
N LYS A 57 14.60 -2.48 -8.70
CA LYS A 57 14.59 -3.91 -9.04
C LYS A 57 14.82 -4.13 -10.52
N LYS A 58 14.20 -3.33 -11.40
CA LYS A 58 14.39 -3.44 -12.85
C LYS A 58 15.85 -3.19 -13.26
N ALA A 59 16.47 -2.14 -12.73
CA ALA A 59 17.88 -1.84 -13.02
C ALA A 59 18.84 -2.94 -12.51
N GLN A 60 18.56 -3.51 -11.34
CA GLN A 60 19.32 -4.66 -10.82
C GLN A 60 19.16 -5.89 -11.70
N LEU A 61 17.95 -6.17 -12.18
CA LEU A 61 17.67 -7.28 -13.08
C LEU A 61 18.42 -7.13 -14.42
N GLU A 62 18.40 -5.93 -15.01
CA GLU A 62 19.12 -5.60 -16.25
C GLU A 62 20.64 -5.76 -16.07
N ALA A 63 21.20 -5.33 -14.93
CA ALA A 63 22.61 -5.51 -14.62
C ALA A 63 22.99 -6.99 -14.42
N GLU A 64 22.14 -7.79 -13.75
CA GLU A 64 22.37 -9.22 -13.54
C GLU A 64 22.27 -10.00 -14.87
N GLN A 65 21.32 -9.63 -15.74
CA GLN A 65 21.19 -10.16 -17.10
C GLN A 65 22.46 -9.92 -17.92
N ALA A 66 22.96 -8.68 -17.93
CA ALA A 66 24.18 -8.32 -18.64
C ALA A 66 25.42 -9.04 -18.07
N ARG A 67 25.51 -9.20 -16.75
CA ARG A 67 26.63 -9.90 -16.10
C ARG A 67 26.65 -11.39 -16.40
N ARG A 68 25.48 -12.04 -16.44
CA ARG A 68 25.36 -13.48 -16.69
C ARG A 68 25.21 -13.84 -18.17
N GLY A 69 25.06 -12.85 -19.05
CA GLY A 69 24.83 -13.06 -20.48
C GLY A 69 23.52 -13.79 -20.77
N TRP A 70 22.53 -13.63 -19.90
CA TRP A 70 21.24 -14.33 -20.02
C TRP A 70 20.48 -13.88 -21.26
N THR A 71 19.95 -14.85 -22.00
CA THR A 71 18.97 -14.57 -23.06
C THR A 71 17.59 -14.33 -22.45
N ASP A 72 16.67 -13.70 -23.18
CA ASP A 72 15.30 -13.46 -22.71
C ASP A 72 14.59 -14.76 -22.27
N ALA A 73 14.94 -15.90 -22.88
CA ALA A 73 14.43 -17.22 -22.50
C ALA A 73 14.93 -17.68 -21.11
N ASP A 74 16.19 -17.40 -20.77
CA ASP A 74 16.77 -17.74 -19.45
C ASP A 74 16.15 -16.89 -18.34
N VAL A 75 15.89 -15.62 -18.63
CA VAL A 75 15.20 -14.69 -17.73
C VAL A 75 13.79 -15.17 -17.45
N GLN A 76 13.07 -15.61 -18.47
CA GLN A 76 11.71 -16.11 -18.34
C GLN A 76 11.67 -17.41 -17.52
N LYS A 77 12.61 -18.33 -17.76
CA LYS A 77 12.75 -19.57 -16.98
C LYS A 77 13.04 -19.30 -15.50
N GLU A 78 13.90 -18.33 -15.19
CA GLU A 78 14.19 -17.96 -13.81
C GLU A 78 13.00 -17.24 -13.14
N ARG A 79 12.25 -16.42 -13.89
CA ARG A 79 10.97 -15.84 -13.41
C ARG A 79 9.95 -16.91 -13.07
N GLU A 80 9.78 -17.92 -13.93
CA GLU A 80 8.87 -19.04 -13.68
C GLU A 80 9.31 -19.86 -12.47
N ARG A 81 10.62 -20.07 -12.29
CA ARG A 81 11.18 -20.70 -11.10
C ARG A 81 10.91 -19.89 -9.84
N HIS A 82 11.11 -18.57 -9.87
CA HIS A 82 10.80 -17.69 -8.74
C HIS A 82 9.30 -17.63 -8.42
N ALA A 83 8.45 -17.68 -9.44
CA ALA A 83 6.99 -17.73 -9.28
C ALA A 83 6.53 -19.06 -8.69
N PHE A 84 7.14 -20.19 -9.09
CA PHE A 84 6.85 -21.51 -8.53
C PHE A 84 7.27 -21.64 -7.06
N LEU A 85 8.40 -21.01 -6.69
CA LEU A 85 8.93 -21.03 -5.33
C LEU A 85 8.34 -19.93 -4.41
N ASP A 86 7.40 -19.12 -4.91
CA ASP A 86 6.81 -17.97 -4.22
C ASP A 86 7.84 -16.96 -3.67
N LEU A 87 8.98 -16.83 -4.36
CA LEU A 87 10.09 -15.93 -3.97
C LEU A 87 9.85 -14.48 -4.39
N THR A 88 8.65 -14.15 -4.87
CA THR A 88 8.28 -12.79 -5.28
C THR A 88 8.11 -11.84 -4.10
N ASP A 89 7.88 -12.37 -2.91
CA ASP A 89 7.80 -11.59 -1.69
C ASP A 89 9.19 -11.20 -1.17
N LYS A 90 9.31 -9.93 -0.76
CA LYS A 90 10.50 -9.46 -0.04
C LYS A 90 10.53 -10.16 1.31
N GLN A 91 11.56 -10.97 1.56
CA GLN A 91 11.98 -11.27 2.92
C GLN A 91 12.69 -10.04 3.51
#